data_AF-A0A2E8J595-F1
#
_entry.id   AF-A0A2E8J595-F1
#
_cell.length_a   1.000
_cell.length_b   1.000
_cell.length_c   1.000
_cell.angle_alpha   90.00
_cell.angle_beta   90.00
_cell.angle_gamma   90.00
#
_symmetry.space_group_name_H-M   'P 1'
#
loop_
_entity.id
_entity.type
_entity.pdbx_description
1 polymer ?
#
loop_
_entity_poly.entity_id
_entity_poly.type
_entity_poly.pdbx_seq_one_letter_code
_entity_poly.pdbx_strand_id
1 'polypeptide(L)'
;MQTSLENQKCAISSLAITSLLLSLAAQAGEPEEQLIQQVTDAYGGDALRNLTFYTISRKSLVLGNGQSRIPRIDEPTITNLHFAVDIANGKARLENLFSGRGDIFQGTTINDGDQGWNINYSSKTYGAAQNPDVYAFAGSTMRTNDALLAYELNKVKDKAKIIGDTDYLNRPHVMLEMSFPPPQPNPYSLY
;
A
#
# COMPACT_ATOMS: atom_id res chain seq x y z
N MET A 1 -5.42 17.96 42.80
CA MET A 1 -4.81 18.51 41.57
C MET A 1 -4.76 17.36 40.56
N GLN A 2 -5.82 17.20 39.75
CA GLN A 2 -5.99 16.11 38.79
C GLN A 2 -5.47 16.57 37.43
N THR A 3 -4.42 15.92 36.92
CA THR A 3 -3.89 16.17 35.58
C THR A 3 -4.70 15.38 34.56
N SER A 4 -5.42 16.11 33.71
CA SER A 4 -6.11 15.61 32.52
C SER A 4 -5.07 15.15 31.48
N LEU A 5 -5.09 13.88 31.13
CA LEU A 5 -4.35 13.33 29.99
C LEU A 5 -5.19 13.55 28.72
N GLU A 6 -4.81 14.55 27.93
CA GLU A 6 -5.36 14.75 26.59
C GLU A 6 -4.92 13.60 25.66
N ASN A 7 -5.91 12.91 25.10
CA ASN A 7 -5.73 11.90 24.07
C ASN A 7 -5.24 12.55 22.77
N GLN A 8 -3.93 12.57 22.57
CA GLN A 8 -3.32 12.98 21.31
C GLN A 8 -3.58 11.87 20.27
N LYS A 9 -4.53 12.12 19.35
CA LYS A 9 -4.78 11.26 18.20
C LYS A 9 -3.54 11.30 17.28
N CYS A 10 -2.74 10.24 17.33
CA CYS A 10 -1.63 10.03 16.42
C CYS A 10 -2.19 9.65 15.04
N ALA A 11 -2.33 10.64 14.16
CA ALA A 11 -2.60 10.39 12.75
C ALA A 11 -1.32 9.86 12.11
N ILE A 12 -1.29 8.57 11.79
CA ILE A 12 -0.19 7.94 11.06
C ILE A 12 -0.33 8.34 9.58
N SER A 13 0.16 9.53 9.24
CA SER A 13 0.32 9.96 7.85
C SER A 13 1.52 9.22 7.26
N SER A 14 1.27 8.17 6.47
CA SER A 14 2.33 7.47 5.74
C SER A 14 2.74 8.32 4.52
N LEU A 15 3.86 9.03 4.62
CA LEU A 15 4.50 9.67 3.46
C LEU A 15 5.14 8.58 2.58
N ALA A 16 4.61 8.39 1.38
CA ALA A 16 5.32 7.70 0.30
C ALA A 16 6.08 8.77 -0.49
N ILE A 17 7.41 8.66 -0.55
CA ILE A 17 8.27 9.58 -1.31
C ILE A 17 8.68 8.84 -2.59
N THR A 18 8.06 9.18 -3.73
CA THR A 18 8.50 8.74 -5.06
C THR A 18 9.28 9.89 -5.70
N SER A 19 10.54 9.66 -6.02
CA SER A 19 11.42 10.65 -6.66
C SER A 19 11.25 10.63 -8.18
N LEU A 20 10.60 11.65 -8.75
CA LEU A 20 10.46 11.81 -10.20
C LEU A 20 11.11 13.12 -10.65
N LEU A 21 11.99 13.02 -11.64
CA LEU A 21 12.64 14.16 -12.28
C LEU A 21 11.71 14.68 -13.38
N LEU A 22 10.90 15.67 -13.05
CA LEU A 22 9.98 16.30 -14.00
C LEU A 22 10.30 17.79 -14.09
N SER A 23 10.78 18.23 -15.25
CA SER A 23 10.90 19.66 -15.54
C SER A 23 9.50 20.21 -15.81
N LEU A 24 8.94 20.99 -14.89
CA LEU A 24 7.72 21.75 -15.14
C LEU A 24 8.02 22.86 -16.18
N ALA A 25 7.95 22.51 -17.46
CA ALA A 25 7.84 23.50 -18.51
C ALA A 25 6.41 24.06 -18.45
N ALA A 26 6.30 25.35 -18.15
CA ALA A 26 5.06 26.09 -17.96
C ALA A 26 4.03 25.85 -19.09
N GLN A 27 3.05 24.99 -18.83
CA GLN A 27 1.82 24.89 -19.62
C GLN A 27 0.67 25.50 -18.81
N ALA A 28 -0.45 25.80 -19.45
CA ALA A 28 -1.64 26.34 -18.78
C ALA A 28 -2.46 25.20 -18.16
N GLY A 29 -2.44 25.11 -16.83
CA GLY A 29 -3.13 24.14 -15.98
C GLY A 29 -2.66 24.35 -14.53
N GLU A 30 -3.44 23.94 -13.53
CA GLU A 30 -2.98 24.00 -12.13
C GLU A 30 -1.68 23.16 -12.03
N PRO A 31 -0.61 23.69 -11.40
CA PRO A 31 0.70 23.02 -11.34
C PRO A 31 0.63 21.56 -10.90
N GLU A 32 -0.30 21.24 -10.00
CA GLU A 32 -0.63 19.90 -9.52
C GLU A 32 -1.09 18.97 -10.65
N GLU A 33 -2.05 19.39 -11.47
CA GLU A 33 -2.62 18.54 -12.51
C GLU A 33 -1.58 18.20 -13.57
N GLN A 34 -0.73 19.17 -13.92
CA GLN A 34 0.39 18.93 -14.85
C GLN A 34 1.42 17.97 -14.28
N LEU A 35 1.80 18.14 -13.01
CA LEU A 35 2.74 17.24 -12.35
C LEU A 35 2.17 15.82 -12.32
N ILE A 36 0.91 15.65 -11.90
CA ILE A 36 0.25 14.35 -11.81
C ILE A 36 0.11 13.71 -13.19
N GLN A 37 -0.23 14.50 -14.20
CA GLN A 37 -0.30 14.04 -15.59
C GLN A 37 1.06 13.52 -16.07
N GLN A 38 2.14 14.27 -15.83
CA GLN A 38 3.50 13.88 -16.19
C GLN A 38 3.95 12.61 -15.44
N VAL A 39 3.65 12.51 -14.14
CA VAL A 39 3.91 11.29 -13.36
C VAL A 39 3.16 10.10 -13.96
N THR A 40 1.87 10.26 -14.24
CA THR A 40 1.02 9.19 -14.79
C THR A 40 1.51 8.75 -16.17
N ASP A 41 1.88 9.70 -17.04
CA ASP A 41 2.43 9.43 -18.37
C ASP A 41 3.76 8.69 -18.30
N ALA A 42 4.64 9.05 -17.36
CA ALA A 42 5.92 8.37 -17.16
C ALA A 42 5.78 6.90 -16.74
N TYR A 43 4.69 6.55 -16.02
CA TYR A 43 4.44 5.18 -15.54
C TYR A 43 3.48 4.36 -16.41
N GLY A 44 3.08 4.86 -17.59
CA GLY A 44 2.30 4.09 -18.55
C GLY A 44 1.10 4.83 -19.16
N GLY A 45 0.87 6.08 -18.78
CA GLY A 45 -0.17 6.95 -19.37
C GLY A 45 -1.54 6.29 -19.35
N ASP A 46 -2.18 6.18 -20.51
CA ASP A 46 -3.54 5.66 -20.62
C ASP A 46 -3.68 4.19 -20.20
N ALA A 47 -2.62 3.38 -20.34
CA ALA A 47 -2.64 2.00 -19.84
C ALA A 47 -2.74 1.96 -18.31
N LEU A 48 -2.08 2.90 -17.62
CA LEU A 48 -2.15 3.03 -16.17
C LEU A 48 -3.50 3.62 -15.74
N ARG A 49 -4.00 4.65 -16.44
CA ARG A 49 -5.30 5.29 -16.14
C ARG A 49 -6.47 4.31 -16.26
N ASN A 50 -6.40 3.42 -17.24
CA ASN A 50 -7.45 2.45 -17.55
C ASN A 50 -7.16 1.05 -16.98
N LEU A 51 -6.36 0.96 -15.91
CA LEU A 51 -5.97 -0.29 -15.29
C LEU A 51 -7.21 -1.03 -14.76
N THR A 52 -7.45 -2.25 -15.27
CA THR A 52 -8.57 -3.11 -14.83
C THR A 52 -8.09 -4.22 -13.90
N PHE A 53 -6.82 -4.60 -14.00
CA PHE A 53 -6.24 -5.69 -13.25
C PHE A 53 -4.73 -5.47 -13.07
N TYR A 54 -4.19 -5.89 -11.93
CA TYR A 54 -2.74 -5.97 -11.76
C TYR A 54 -2.33 -7.10 -10.81
N THR A 55 -1.07 -7.50 -10.94
CA THR A 55 -0.41 -8.41 -10.00
C THR A 55 0.92 -7.86 -9.53
N ILE A 56 1.24 -8.07 -8.26
CA ILE A 56 2.55 -7.82 -7.67
C ILE A 56 3.10 -9.15 -7.17
N SER A 57 4.28 -9.52 -7.65
CA SER A 57 5.04 -10.65 -7.13
C SER A 57 6.31 -10.12 -6.48
N ARG A 58 6.48 -10.39 -5.19
CA ARG A 58 7.64 -9.95 -4.43
C ARG A 58 8.28 -11.12 -3.70
N LYS A 59 9.59 -11.23 -3.84
CA LYS A 59 10.43 -12.05 -2.97
C LYS A 59 11.28 -11.11 -2.13
N SER A 60 11.34 -11.31 -0.83
CA SER A 60 12.14 -10.46 0.04
C SER A 60 12.82 -11.27 1.11
N LEU A 61 14.08 -10.92 1.36
CA LEU A 61 14.81 -11.40 2.50
C LEU A 61 14.26 -10.71 3.74
N VAL A 62 13.72 -11.47 4.67
CA VAL A 62 13.19 -10.97 5.94
C VAL A 62 14.07 -11.53 7.04
N LEU A 63 14.52 -10.65 7.93
CA LEU A 63 15.21 -11.04 9.15
C LEU A 63 14.14 -11.36 10.19
N GLY A 64 14.13 -12.59 10.72
CA GLY A 64 13.20 -13.04 11.77
C GLY A 64 13.45 -12.42 13.15
N ASN A 65 13.95 -11.18 13.22
CA ASN A 65 14.34 -10.55 14.47
C ASN A 65 13.15 -10.47 15.45
N GLY A 66 13.25 -11.19 16.56
CA GLY A 66 12.31 -11.11 17.69
C GLY A 66 11.04 -11.95 17.56
N GLN A 67 10.93 -12.86 16.57
CA GLN A 67 9.77 -13.78 16.48
C GLN A 67 10.11 -15.24 16.77
N SER A 68 11.37 -15.57 17.03
CA SER A 68 11.77 -16.91 17.43
C SER A 68 11.24 -17.27 18.82
N ARG A 69 10.83 -18.53 19.02
CA ARG A 69 10.47 -19.07 20.35
C ARG A 69 11.69 -19.40 21.23
N ILE A 70 12.88 -19.11 20.71
CA ILE A 70 14.17 -19.47 21.31
C ILE A 70 15.14 -18.28 21.15
N PRO A 71 16.03 -18.02 22.13
CA PRO A 71 16.89 -16.85 22.14
C PRO A 71 18.12 -17.05 21.24
N ARG A 72 17.90 -17.26 19.95
CA ARG A 72 18.96 -17.33 18.92
C ARG A 72 18.68 -16.35 17.80
N ILE A 73 19.71 -15.99 17.05
CA ILE A 73 19.55 -15.27 15.80
C ILE A 73 18.83 -16.21 14.83
N ASP A 74 17.69 -15.75 14.30
CA ASP A 74 16.99 -16.46 13.24
C ASP A 74 17.74 -16.20 11.92
N GLU A 75 17.98 -17.28 11.16
CA GLU A 75 18.54 -17.15 9.82
C GLU A 75 17.61 -16.32 8.93
N PRO A 76 18.17 -15.47 8.04
CA PRO A 76 17.37 -14.76 7.05
C PRO A 76 16.51 -15.73 6.22
N THR A 77 15.21 -15.44 6.08
CA THR A 77 14.30 -16.27 5.28
C THR A 77 13.73 -15.48 4.11
N ILE A 78 13.40 -16.20 3.03
CA ILE A 78 12.71 -15.60 1.89
C ILE A 78 11.22 -15.63 2.15
N THR A 79 10.62 -14.45 2.21
CA THR A 79 9.17 -14.28 2.13
C THR A 79 8.77 -14.11 0.67
N ASN A 80 7.80 -14.89 0.23
CA ASN A 80 7.14 -14.74 -1.06
C ASN A 80 5.76 -14.13 -0.83
N LEU A 81 5.46 -13.11 -1.59
CA LEU A 81 4.18 -12.43 -1.59
C LEU A 81 3.68 -12.33 -3.02
N HIS A 82 2.45 -12.77 -3.25
CA HIS A 82 1.75 -12.62 -4.51
C HIS A 82 0.42 -11.91 -4.25
N PHE A 83 0.28 -10.73 -4.81
CA PHE A 83 -0.91 -9.91 -4.69
C PHE A 83 -1.54 -9.74 -6.06
N ALA A 84 -2.85 -9.95 -6.17
CA ALA A 84 -3.58 -9.73 -7.41
C ALA A 84 -4.86 -8.95 -7.10
N VAL A 85 -5.17 -7.96 -7.93
CA VAL A 85 -6.38 -7.14 -7.81
C VAL A 85 -7.07 -7.07 -9.15
N ASP A 86 -8.34 -7.43 -9.14
CA ASP A 86 -9.30 -7.17 -10.20
C ASP A 86 -10.07 -5.91 -9.81
N ILE A 87 -9.62 -4.78 -10.36
CA ILE A 87 -10.19 -3.46 -10.07
C ILE A 87 -11.62 -3.39 -10.60
N ALA A 88 -11.87 -3.95 -11.78
CA ALA A 88 -13.17 -3.90 -12.43
C ALA A 88 -14.26 -4.59 -11.61
N ASN A 89 -13.91 -5.69 -10.93
CA ASN A 89 -14.83 -6.46 -10.11
C ASN A 89 -14.67 -6.23 -8.59
N GLY A 90 -13.78 -5.32 -8.16
CA GLY A 90 -13.53 -5.03 -6.75
C GLY A 90 -12.92 -6.20 -5.97
N LYS A 91 -12.30 -7.18 -6.64
CA LYS A 91 -11.78 -8.41 -6.02
C LYS A 91 -10.28 -8.31 -5.81
N ALA A 92 -9.80 -8.96 -4.76
CA ALA A 92 -8.37 -9.05 -4.53
C ALA A 92 -8.00 -10.34 -3.82
N ARG A 93 -6.76 -10.78 -4.03
CA ARG A 93 -6.15 -11.86 -3.25
C ARG A 93 -4.71 -11.51 -2.92
N LEU A 94 -4.33 -11.77 -1.68
CA LEU A 94 -2.96 -11.70 -1.20
C LEU A 94 -2.55 -13.08 -0.71
N GLU A 95 -1.59 -13.69 -1.37
CA GLU A 95 -0.97 -14.94 -0.98
C GLU A 95 0.38 -14.62 -0.33
N ASN A 96 0.61 -15.20 0.84
CA ASN A 96 1.85 -15.03 1.57
C ASN A 96 2.43 -16.39 1.96
N LEU A 97 3.72 -16.55 1.70
CA LEU A 97 4.51 -17.69 2.12
C LEU A 97 5.77 -17.15 2.80
N PHE A 98 5.88 -17.34 4.11
CA PHE A 98 7.05 -16.93 4.87
C PHE A 98 7.42 -17.98 5.91
N SER A 99 8.72 -18.08 6.18
CA SER A 99 9.25 -18.93 7.25
C SER A 99 9.59 -18.05 8.45
N GLY A 100 9.14 -18.44 9.64
CA GLY A 100 9.40 -17.72 10.89
C GLY A 100 8.91 -18.52 12.09
N ARG A 101 9.27 -18.13 13.32
CA ARG A 101 8.78 -18.80 14.55
C ARG A 101 9.02 -20.33 14.62
N GLY A 102 9.94 -20.85 13.82
CA GLY A 102 10.22 -22.29 13.69
C GLY A 102 9.29 -23.07 12.74
N ASP A 103 8.47 -22.42 11.92
CA ASP A 103 7.57 -23.06 10.96
C ASP A 103 7.43 -22.26 9.65
N ILE A 104 6.80 -22.86 8.65
CA ILE A 104 6.40 -22.22 7.40
C ILE A 104 4.93 -21.80 7.51
N PHE A 105 4.68 -20.52 7.37
CA PHE A 105 3.34 -19.95 7.30
C PHE A 105 2.97 -19.72 5.84
N GLN A 106 1.94 -20.44 5.40
CA GLN A 106 1.32 -20.24 4.10
C GLN A 106 -0.14 -19.81 4.30
N GLY A 107 -0.48 -18.64 3.77
CA GLY A 107 -1.81 -18.07 3.90
C GLY A 107 -2.31 -17.40 2.63
N THR A 108 -3.61 -17.16 2.58
CA THR A 108 -4.25 -16.30 1.60
C THR A 108 -5.31 -15.45 2.26
N THR A 109 -5.31 -14.16 1.98
CA THR A 109 -6.48 -13.30 2.20
C THR A 109 -7.15 -13.05 0.86
N ILE A 110 -8.45 -13.33 0.75
CA ILE A 110 -9.26 -13.07 -0.45
C ILE A 110 -10.35 -12.07 -0.08
N ASN A 111 -10.63 -11.11 -0.96
CA ASN A 111 -11.81 -10.27 -0.96
C ASN A 111 -12.54 -10.46 -2.31
N ASP A 112 -13.84 -10.71 -2.28
CA ASP A 112 -14.68 -10.91 -3.47
C ASP A 112 -15.49 -9.68 -3.93
N GLY A 113 -15.25 -8.52 -3.30
CA GLY A 113 -15.97 -7.27 -3.47
C GLY A 113 -16.75 -6.87 -2.21
N ASP A 114 -17.31 -7.87 -1.52
CA ASP A 114 -18.23 -7.65 -0.39
C ASP A 114 -17.73 -8.28 0.91
N GLN A 115 -17.17 -9.48 0.80
CA GLN A 115 -16.72 -10.30 1.92
C GLN A 115 -15.24 -10.66 1.75
N GLY A 116 -14.60 -11.00 2.87
CA GLY A 116 -13.22 -11.44 2.86
C GLY A 116 -13.01 -12.67 3.72
N TRP A 117 -12.03 -13.48 3.32
CA TRP A 117 -11.64 -14.70 4.02
C TRP A 117 -10.14 -14.77 4.17
N ASN A 118 -9.71 -15.28 5.33
CA ASN A 118 -8.36 -15.72 5.58
C ASN A 118 -8.31 -17.24 5.51
N ILE A 119 -7.42 -17.76 4.68
CA ILE A 119 -7.16 -19.19 4.49
C ILE A 119 -5.80 -19.49 5.09
N ASN A 120 -5.74 -20.49 5.96
CA ASN A 120 -4.49 -21.03 6.49
C ASN A 120 -4.31 -22.45 5.95
N TYR A 121 -3.32 -22.62 5.07
CA TYR A 121 -3.08 -23.91 4.43
C TYR A 121 -2.46 -24.93 5.39
N SER A 122 -1.62 -24.48 6.32
CA SER A 122 -0.95 -25.35 7.30
C SER A 122 -1.97 -26.01 8.25
N SER A 123 -2.98 -25.26 8.71
CA SER A 123 -4.05 -25.80 9.56
C SER A 123 -5.27 -26.32 8.79
N LYS A 124 -5.31 -26.16 7.46
CA LYS A 124 -6.46 -26.52 6.61
C LYS A 124 -7.77 -25.86 7.07
N THR A 125 -7.69 -24.61 7.52
CA THR A 125 -8.85 -23.85 7.99
C THR A 125 -9.03 -22.57 7.19
N TYR A 126 -10.26 -22.05 7.19
CA TYR A 126 -10.57 -20.70 6.73
C TYR A 126 -11.51 -20.02 7.71
N GLY A 127 -11.56 -18.70 7.67
CA GLY A 127 -12.48 -17.89 8.46
C GLY A 127 -12.68 -16.52 7.83
N ALA A 128 -13.70 -15.80 8.28
CA ALA A 128 -13.93 -14.42 7.84
C ALA A 128 -12.71 -13.54 8.14
N ALA A 129 -12.31 -12.71 7.19
CA ALA A 129 -11.29 -11.70 7.40
C ALA A 129 -11.84 -10.60 8.32
N GLN A 130 -11.05 -10.17 9.30
CA GLN A 130 -11.46 -9.10 10.22
C GLN A 130 -11.67 -7.76 9.50
N ASN A 131 -10.91 -7.52 8.44
CA ASN A 131 -11.10 -6.40 7.54
C ASN A 131 -10.92 -6.89 6.10
N PRO A 132 -11.99 -6.97 5.30
CA PRO A 132 -11.90 -7.40 3.91
C PRO A 132 -11.22 -6.34 3.03
N ASP A 133 -11.03 -5.10 3.49
CA ASP A 133 -10.47 -4.04 2.66
C ASP A 133 -9.06 -4.36 2.12
N VAL A 134 -8.93 -4.26 0.80
CA VAL A 134 -7.68 -4.40 0.05
C VAL A 134 -6.56 -3.50 0.58
N TYR A 135 -6.85 -2.23 0.87
CA TYR A 135 -5.89 -1.30 1.44
C TYR A 135 -5.49 -1.66 2.87
N ALA A 136 -6.35 -2.37 3.62
CA ALA A 136 -6.01 -2.85 4.96
C ALA A 136 -4.98 -3.99 4.90
N PHE A 137 -5.21 -5.02 4.09
CA PHE A 137 -4.34 -6.21 4.08
C PHE A 137 -3.17 -6.10 3.10
N ALA A 138 -3.29 -5.33 2.02
CA ALA A 138 -2.25 -5.22 0.98
C ALA A 138 -1.66 -3.81 0.81
N GLY A 139 -2.13 -2.82 1.57
CA GLY A 139 -1.71 -1.43 1.39
C GLY A 139 -0.21 -1.19 1.53
N SER A 140 0.50 -1.95 2.37
CA SER A 140 1.97 -1.86 2.47
C SER A 140 2.66 -2.27 1.17
N THR A 141 2.17 -3.34 0.53
CA THR A 141 2.70 -3.82 -0.76
C THR A 141 2.41 -2.79 -1.86
N MET A 142 1.19 -2.26 -1.90
CA MET A 142 0.79 -1.24 -2.87
C MET A 142 1.64 0.03 -2.77
N ARG A 143 1.91 0.52 -1.56
CA ARG A 143 2.71 1.74 -1.32
C ARG A 143 4.19 1.61 -1.64
N THR A 144 4.68 0.40 -1.92
CA THR A 144 6.07 0.16 -2.34
C THR A 144 6.23 0.01 -3.86
N ASN A 145 5.14 0.18 -4.61
CA ASN A 145 5.15 0.09 -6.07
C ASN A 145 4.83 1.46 -6.67
N ASP A 146 5.81 2.07 -7.35
CA ASP A 146 5.68 3.43 -7.88
C ASP A 146 4.58 3.58 -8.94
N ALA A 147 4.36 2.56 -9.78
CA ALA A 147 3.29 2.60 -10.77
C ALA A 147 1.91 2.60 -10.10
N LEU A 148 1.74 1.84 -9.01
CA LEU A 148 0.48 1.88 -8.25
C LEU A 148 0.32 3.19 -7.47
N LEU A 149 1.40 3.78 -6.98
CA LEU A 149 1.35 5.12 -6.38
C LEU A 149 0.91 6.16 -7.42
N ALA A 150 1.45 6.11 -8.64
CA ALA A 150 1.02 6.98 -9.74
C ALA A 150 -0.45 6.75 -10.13
N TYR A 151 -0.90 5.49 -10.17
CA TYR A 151 -2.30 5.14 -10.40
C TYR A 151 -3.24 5.72 -9.32
N GLU A 152 -2.89 5.55 -8.04
CA GLU A 152 -3.68 6.08 -6.93
C GLU A 152 -3.66 7.61 -6.89
N LEU A 153 -2.53 8.23 -7.21
CA LEU A 153 -2.40 9.68 -7.34
C LEU A 153 -3.34 10.24 -8.41
N ASN A 154 -3.40 9.59 -9.58
CA ASN A 154 -4.30 9.99 -10.66
C ASN A 154 -5.79 9.91 -10.25
N LYS A 155 -6.17 8.92 -9.42
CA LYS A 155 -7.56 8.80 -8.90
C LYS A 155 -7.97 9.94 -7.97
N VAL A 156 -7.02 10.56 -7.30
CA VAL A 156 -7.27 11.65 -6.32
C VAL A 156 -6.68 12.97 -6.78
N LYS A 157 -6.47 13.15 -8.09
CA LYS A 157 -5.78 14.32 -8.64
C LYS A 157 -6.36 15.66 -8.19
N ASP A 158 -7.68 15.75 -8.06
CA ASP A 158 -8.38 16.97 -7.63
C ASP A 158 -8.22 17.27 -6.13
N LYS A 159 -7.64 16.35 -5.37
CA LYS A 159 -7.42 16.44 -3.91
C LYS A 159 -5.94 16.51 -3.55
N ALA A 160 -5.05 16.29 -4.51
CA ALA A 160 -3.62 16.41 -4.32
C ALA A 160 -3.22 17.88 -4.17
N LYS A 161 -2.17 18.14 -3.38
CA LYS A 161 -1.67 19.49 -3.14
C LYS A 161 -0.16 19.51 -3.16
N ILE A 162 0.43 20.49 -3.83
CA ILE A 162 1.85 20.76 -3.65
C ILE A 162 2.03 21.41 -2.28
N ILE A 163 2.92 20.84 -1.46
CA ILE A 163 3.19 21.33 -0.10
C ILE A 163 4.54 22.03 0.03
N GLY A 164 5.32 22.10 -1.04
CA GLY A 164 6.59 22.79 -1.12
C GLY A 164 7.60 22.01 -1.96
N ASP A 165 8.86 22.41 -1.84
CA ASP A 165 10.00 21.78 -2.50
C ASP A 165 10.95 21.17 -1.46
N THR A 166 11.67 20.13 -1.85
CA THR A 166 12.69 19.48 -1.01
C THR A 166 13.90 19.05 -1.82
N ASP A 167 15.06 19.04 -1.19
CA ASP A 167 16.25 18.43 -1.77
C ASP A 167 16.35 16.97 -1.33
N TYR A 168 16.21 16.06 -2.29
CA TYR A 168 16.39 14.63 -2.08
C TYR A 168 17.53 14.13 -2.97
N LEU A 169 18.54 13.50 -2.35
CA LEU A 169 19.76 13.04 -3.02
C LEU A 169 20.48 14.13 -3.83
N ASN A 170 20.59 15.34 -3.26
CA ASN A 170 21.17 16.55 -3.89
C ASN A 170 20.48 16.95 -5.20
N ARG A 171 19.18 16.68 -5.32
CA ARG A 171 18.35 17.11 -6.46
C ARG A 171 17.06 17.74 -5.94
N PRO A 172 16.60 18.84 -6.56
CA PRO A 172 15.34 19.46 -6.20
C PRO A 172 14.18 18.54 -6.60
N HIS A 173 13.21 18.40 -5.71
CA HIS A 173 11.99 17.64 -5.90
C HIS A 173 10.80 18.45 -5.41
N VAL A 174 9.68 18.36 -6.13
CA VAL A 174 8.40 18.90 -5.68
C VAL A 174 7.78 17.92 -4.69
N MET A 175 7.35 18.41 -3.53
CA MET A 175 6.60 17.63 -2.55
C MET A 175 5.11 17.75 -2.81
N LEU A 176 4.45 16.59 -2.93
CA LEU A 176 3.02 16.49 -3.13
C LEU A 176 2.39 15.70 -1.99
N GLU A 177 1.34 16.27 -1.40
CA GLU A 177 0.47 15.60 -0.44
C GLU A 177 -0.74 15.02 -1.18
N MET A 178 -1.03 13.75 -0.91
CA MET A 178 -2.26 13.11 -1.35
C MET A 178 -2.83 12.25 -0.24
N SER A 179 -4.16 12.15 -0.20
CA SER A 179 -4.83 11.13 0.61
C SER A 179 -4.68 9.79 -0.09
N PHE A 180 -3.75 8.95 0.35
CA PHE A 180 -3.82 7.53 0.00
C PHE A 180 -5.09 6.98 0.65
N PRO A 181 -5.96 6.22 -0.05
CA PRO A 181 -7.20 5.74 0.53
C PRO A 181 -6.90 5.07 1.88
N PRO A 182 -7.46 5.58 3.00
CA PRO A 182 -7.49 4.78 4.20
C PRO A 182 -8.30 3.53 3.88
N PRO A 183 -8.11 2.43 4.61
CA PRO A 183 -9.08 1.36 4.54
C PRO A 183 -10.47 1.97 4.74
N GLN A 184 -11.34 1.83 3.74
CA GLN A 184 -12.76 2.10 3.80
C GLN A 184 -13.28 1.54 5.12
N PRO A 185 -14.00 2.35 5.90
CA PRO A 185 -14.70 1.85 7.07
C PRO A 185 -15.54 0.66 6.65
N ASN A 186 -15.41 -0.47 7.34
CA ASN A 186 -16.33 -1.58 7.15
C ASN A 186 -17.75 -1.04 7.38
N PRO A 187 -18.64 -1.04 6.36
CA PRO A 187 -19.99 -0.51 6.52
C PRO A 187 -20.82 -1.26 7.57
N TYR A 188 -20.30 -2.39 8.09
CA TYR A 188 -20.90 -3.22 9.11
C TYR A 188 -20.22 -3.17 10.48
N SER A 189 -19.29 -2.24 10.76
CA SER A 189 -18.65 -2.12 12.10
C SER A 189 -19.56 -1.49 13.18
N LEU A 190 -20.88 -1.50 12.99
CA LEU A 190 -21.86 -0.99 13.95
C LEU A 190 -22.41 -2.08 14.90
N TYR A 191 -21.72 -3.22 14.99
CA TYR A 191 -22.05 -4.29 15.95
C TYR A 191 -20.80 -4.77 16.70
#